data_AF-A0A4D8RCC9-F1
#
_entry.id   AF-A0A4D8RCC9-F1
#
_cell.length_a   1.000
_cell.length_b   1.000
_cell.length_c   1.000
_cell.angle_alpha   90.00
_cell.angle_beta   90.00
_cell.angle_gamma   90.00
#
_symmetry.space_group_name_H-M   'P 1'
#
loop_
_entity.id
_entity.type
_entity.pdbx_description
1 polymer ?
#
loop_
_entity_poly.entity_id
_entity_poly.type
_entity_poly.pdbx_seq_one_letter_code
_entity_poly.pdbx_strand_id
1 'polypeptide(L)'
;MITLGALNDITHIRHAFFTRTGGVSTGLYASLNVGFGSGDAPAAVAENRARAAARMDVPPERLVTCYQVHSPTCVAVTEPWTPDQAPHADAMATDRPGIALGILTADCAPVLFADEKARVIGAAHAGWKGAKGGVLEATIARMEELGAKRNRIVAAIGPCIAQRSYEVGPEFPAPFLSEDPRNRDYFAPARRPDHFLFDLAGYITRRLGDTGVEIIQRCPNDTVVEEDRFFSYRRSCLRGEKDYGRGLSAIVLQG
;
A
#
# COMPACT_ATOMS: atom_id res chain seq x y z
N MET A 1 -2.40 10.04 10.96
CA MET A 1 -2.63 9.75 9.53
C MET A 1 -1.96 10.82 8.69
N ILE A 2 -1.62 10.49 7.46
CA ILE A 2 -1.00 11.37 6.47
C ILE A 2 -1.92 11.39 5.25
N THR A 3 -2.08 12.55 4.64
CA THR A 3 -2.66 12.68 3.31
C THR A 3 -1.63 13.30 2.38
N LEU A 4 -1.73 12.98 1.09
CA LEU A 4 -0.86 13.54 0.05
C LEU A 4 -1.65 14.52 -0.82
N GLY A 5 -1.03 15.66 -1.12
CA GLY A 5 -1.62 16.80 -1.83
C GLY A 5 -2.31 16.44 -3.14
N ALA A 6 -1.67 15.62 -3.97
CA ALA A 6 -2.20 15.21 -5.28
C ALA A 6 -3.59 14.56 -5.20
N LEU A 7 -3.90 13.85 -4.11
CA LEU A 7 -5.24 13.30 -3.87
C LEU A 7 -6.13 14.23 -3.03
N ASN A 8 -5.57 15.16 -2.25
CA ASN A 8 -6.37 16.16 -1.51
C ASN A 8 -7.11 17.11 -2.47
N ASP A 9 -6.58 17.29 -3.68
CA ASP A 9 -7.18 18.15 -4.71
C ASP A 9 -8.42 17.52 -5.38
N ILE A 10 -8.73 16.24 -5.09
CA ILE A 10 -9.88 15.52 -5.64
C ILE A 10 -11.06 15.60 -4.64
N THR A 11 -12.16 16.19 -5.08
CA THR A 11 -13.23 16.71 -4.19
C THR A 11 -14.20 15.68 -3.61
N HIS A 12 -14.32 14.50 -4.23
CA HIS A 12 -15.30 13.46 -3.83
C HIS A 12 -14.61 12.16 -3.42
N ILE A 13 -13.37 12.25 -2.97
CA ILE A 13 -12.68 11.14 -2.34
C ILE A 13 -12.26 11.53 -0.93
N ARG A 14 -12.02 10.50 -0.12
CA ARG A 14 -11.25 10.61 1.09
C ARG A 14 -10.18 9.55 1.06
N HIS A 15 -8.94 9.92 1.37
CA HIS A 15 -7.83 8.98 1.51
C HIS A 15 -7.07 9.23 2.81
N ALA A 16 -6.39 8.19 3.28
CA ALA A 16 -5.48 8.30 4.40
C ALA A 16 -4.41 7.20 4.34
N PHE A 17 -3.17 7.58 4.62
CA PHE A 17 -2.10 6.69 5.02
C PHE A 17 -2.03 6.73 6.55
N PHE A 18 -2.51 5.68 7.22
CA PHE A 18 -2.57 5.64 8.67
C PHE A 18 -1.18 5.42 9.27
N THR A 19 -0.95 6.06 10.41
CA THR A 19 0.21 5.79 11.27
C THR A 19 -0.15 4.68 12.25
N ARG A 20 0.84 4.11 12.94
CA ARG A 20 0.63 3.09 13.99
C ARG A 20 -0.07 3.61 15.25
N THR A 21 -0.37 4.90 15.32
CA THR A 21 -0.92 5.62 16.49
C THR A 21 -2.44 5.70 16.45
N GLY A 22 -3.09 5.63 17.62
CA GLY A 22 -4.53 5.87 17.78
C GLY A 22 -5.40 4.62 17.90
N GLY A 23 -4.77 3.44 18.02
CA GLY A 23 -5.49 2.19 18.24
C GLY A 23 -5.51 1.75 19.71
N VAL A 24 -5.85 0.48 19.92
CA VAL A 24 -5.99 -0.17 21.24
C VAL A 24 -5.07 -1.36 21.46
N SER A 25 -4.34 -1.78 20.42
CA SER A 25 -3.39 -2.88 20.54
C SER A 25 -2.21 -2.51 21.44
N THR A 26 -1.54 -3.52 21.99
CA THR A 26 -0.43 -3.35 22.94
C THR A 26 0.81 -4.14 22.48
N GLY A 27 1.94 -3.95 23.17
CA GLY A 27 3.19 -4.65 22.87
C GLY A 27 3.70 -4.38 21.44
N LEU A 28 4.08 -5.44 20.72
CA LEU A 28 4.57 -5.37 19.34
C LEU A 28 3.56 -4.71 18.38
N TYR A 29 2.28 -4.82 18.71
CA TYR A 29 1.18 -4.31 17.90
C TYR A 29 0.73 -2.91 18.31
N ALA A 30 1.38 -2.31 19.33
CA ALA A 30 1.01 -0.97 19.78
C ALA A 30 1.11 0.03 18.61
N SER A 31 0.05 0.74 18.20
CA SER A 31 -1.31 0.79 18.78
C SER A 31 -2.42 0.46 17.78
N LEU A 32 -2.33 0.92 16.52
CA LEU A 32 -3.37 0.77 15.49
C LEU A 32 -3.02 -0.34 14.50
N ASN A 33 -2.90 -1.58 15.00
CA ASN A 33 -2.71 -2.75 14.15
C ASN A 33 -4.04 -3.20 13.51
N VAL A 34 -4.08 -3.30 12.19
CA VAL A 34 -5.29 -3.69 11.43
C VAL A 34 -5.20 -5.08 10.77
N GLY A 35 -4.12 -5.81 11.04
CA GLY A 35 -3.83 -7.09 10.40
C GLY A 35 -4.52 -8.28 11.06
N PHE A 36 -5.57 -8.82 10.42
CA PHE A 36 -6.24 -10.04 10.90
C PHE A 36 -5.31 -11.26 10.95
N GLY A 37 -4.32 -11.34 10.07
CA GLY A 37 -3.30 -12.39 10.09
C GLY A 37 -2.07 -12.06 10.93
N SER A 38 -2.21 -11.29 12.01
CA SER A 38 -1.16 -11.09 13.03
C SER A 38 -1.51 -11.89 14.29
N GLY A 39 -0.55 -12.07 15.19
CA GLY A 39 -0.76 -12.70 16.51
C GLY A 39 -1.37 -11.77 17.56
N ASP A 40 -2.01 -10.68 17.14
CA ASP A 40 -2.68 -9.72 18.02
C ASP A 40 -4.07 -10.24 18.44
N ALA A 41 -4.65 -9.62 19.48
CA ALA A 41 -6.00 -9.95 19.92
C ALA A 41 -7.03 -9.60 18.83
N PRO A 42 -7.87 -10.56 18.36
CA PRO A 42 -8.84 -10.30 17.29
C PRO A 42 -9.77 -9.11 17.57
N ALA A 43 -10.19 -8.94 18.83
CA ALA A 43 -11.01 -7.81 19.26
C ALA A 43 -10.29 -6.45 19.15
N ALA A 44 -8.99 -6.41 19.43
CA ALA A 44 -8.18 -5.20 19.28
C ALA A 44 -8.03 -4.83 17.80
N VAL A 45 -7.79 -5.82 16.93
CA VAL A 45 -7.73 -5.61 15.47
C VAL A 45 -9.06 -5.12 14.93
N ALA A 46 -10.19 -5.71 15.36
CA ALA A 46 -11.53 -5.26 14.95
C ALA A 46 -11.81 -3.81 15.36
N GLU A 47 -11.50 -3.43 16.60
CA GLU A 47 -11.64 -2.06 17.10
C GLU A 47 -10.75 -1.08 16.33
N ASN A 48 -9.49 -1.43 16.06
CA ASN A 48 -8.59 -0.59 15.28
C ASN A 48 -9.10 -0.35 13.85
N ARG A 49 -9.69 -1.37 13.23
CA ARG A 49 -10.33 -1.24 11.91
C ARG A 49 -11.59 -0.37 11.97
N ALA A 50 -12.41 -0.51 13.01
CA ALA A 50 -13.58 0.35 13.21
C ALA A 50 -13.18 1.83 13.36
N ARG A 51 -12.12 2.11 14.12
CA ARG A 51 -11.53 3.46 14.22
C ARG A 51 -11.03 3.98 12.88
N ALA A 52 -10.35 3.15 12.11
CA ALA A 52 -9.87 3.54 10.79
C ALA A 52 -11.03 3.83 9.83
N ALA A 53 -12.05 2.97 9.79
CA ALA A 53 -13.27 3.16 9.00
C ALA A 53 -14.00 4.46 9.36
N ALA A 54 -14.13 4.76 10.66
CA ALA A 54 -14.72 6.03 11.11
C ALA A 54 -13.93 7.26 10.61
N ARG A 55 -12.59 7.18 10.49
CA ARG A 55 -11.80 8.27 9.88
C ARG A 55 -11.97 8.40 8.37
N MET A 56 -12.35 7.30 7.73
CA MET A 56 -12.74 7.26 6.32
C MET A 56 -14.21 7.62 6.09
N ASP A 57 -14.96 7.97 7.14
CA ASP A 57 -16.38 8.31 7.07
C ASP A 57 -17.25 7.18 6.46
N VAL A 58 -16.89 5.93 6.80
CA VAL A 58 -17.64 4.74 6.42
C VAL A 58 -17.89 3.83 7.63
N PRO A 59 -18.97 3.05 7.62
CA PRO A 59 -19.17 2.02 8.64
C PRO A 59 -18.07 0.93 8.52
N PRO A 60 -17.70 0.25 9.62
CA PRO A 60 -16.62 -0.74 9.64
C PRO A 60 -16.73 -1.84 8.58
N GLU A 61 -17.96 -2.27 8.28
CA GLU A 61 -18.27 -3.31 7.29
C GLU A 61 -17.96 -2.88 5.86
N ARG A 62 -17.78 -1.58 5.62
CA ARG A 62 -17.44 -1.02 4.31
C ARG A 62 -15.96 -0.70 4.14
N LEU A 63 -15.12 -1.02 5.13
CA LEU A 63 -13.67 -1.05 4.97
C LEU A 63 -13.21 -2.45 4.55
N VAL A 64 -13.03 -2.64 3.25
CA VAL A 64 -12.60 -3.92 2.66
C VAL A 64 -11.10 -3.97 2.46
N THR A 65 -10.54 -5.16 2.65
CA THR A 65 -9.13 -5.48 2.42
C THR A 65 -9.05 -6.87 1.82
N CYS A 66 -8.15 -7.10 0.85
CA CYS A 66 -7.90 -8.43 0.30
C CYS A 66 -7.09 -9.31 1.27
N TYR A 67 -7.08 -10.61 0.99
CA TYR A 67 -6.03 -11.50 1.51
C TYR A 67 -4.77 -11.32 0.64
N GLN A 68 -3.87 -10.44 1.09
CA GLN A 68 -2.68 -10.03 0.35
C GLN A 68 -1.63 -11.15 0.25
N VAL A 69 -1.24 -11.52 -0.98
CA VAL A 69 -0.37 -12.66 -1.29
C VAL A 69 0.86 -12.28 -2.13
N HIS A 70 1.13 -10.99 -2.29
CA HIS A 70 2.17 -10.42 -3.15
C HIS A 70 2.03 -10.80 -4.65
N SER A 71 0.79 -10.97 -5.10
CA SER A 71 0.39 -11.18 -6.49
C SER A 71 0.30 -9.87 -7.28
N PRO A 72 0.21 -9.94 -8.61
CA PRO A 72 -0.21 -8.82 -9.45
C PRO A 72 -1.73 -8.75 -9.67
N THR A 73 -2.54 -9.41 -8.84
CA THR A 73 -3.99 -9.51 -9.07
C THR A 73 -4.70 -8.28 -8.52
N CYS A 74 -5.48 -7.61 -9.39
CA CYS A 74 -6.43 -6.58 -9.01
C CYS A 74 -7.88 -7.08 -9.17
N VAL A 75 -8.72 -6.88 -8.16
CA VAL A 75 -10.15 -7.24 -8.20
C VAL A 75 -11.05 -6.00 -8.28
N ALA A 76 -12.20 -6.12 -8.92
CA ALA A 76 -13.25 -5.12 -8.85
C ALA A 76 -14.02 -5.31 -7.54
N VAL A 77 -14.33 -4.23 -6.84
CA VAL A 77 -15.17 -4.25 -5.64
C VAL A 77 -16.53 -3.67 -5.97
N THR A 78 -17.52 -4.53 -6.10
CA THR A 78 -18.92 -4.13 -6.34
C THR A 78 -19.75 -4.14 -5.05
N GLU A 79 -19.33 -4.91 -4.06
CA GLU A 79 -19.95 -5.04 -2.75
C GLU A 79 -18.86 -5.29 -1.68
N PRO A 80 -19.10 -4.91 -0.41
CA PRO A 80 -18.17 -5.22 0.66
C PRO A 80 -18.16 -6.72 0.97
N TRP A 81 -17.02 -7.25 1.40
CA TRP A 81 -16.86 -8.64 1.85
C TRP A 81 -16.34 -8.70 3.29
N THR A 82 -16.63 -9.83 3.96
CA THR A 82 -16.06 -10.14 5.27
C THR A 82 -14.61 -10.64 5.14
N PRO A 83 -13.81 -10.61 6.22
CA PRO A 83 -12.41 -11.05 6.16
C PRO A 83 -12.20 -12.49 5.69
N ASP A 84 -13.12 -13.40 6.01
CA ASP A 84 -13.10 -14.81 5.59
C ASP A 84 -13.46 -15.02 4.11
N GLN A 85 -14.13 -14.04 3.50
CA GLN A 85 -14.49 -14.02 2.08
C GLN A 85 -13.51 -13.20 1.23
N ALA A 86 -12.48 -12.62 1.86
CA ALA A 86 -11.56 -11.72 1.18
C ALA A 86 -10.82 -12.44 0.03
N PRO A 87 -10.86 -11.91 -1.20
CA PRO A 87 -10.18 -12.53 -2.32
C PRO A 87 -8.66 -12.50 -2.13
N HIS A 88 -8.00 -13.55 -2.63
CA HIS A 88 -6.54 -13.60 -2.72
C HIS A 88 -6.07 -12.67 -3.84
N ALA A 89 -5.69 -11.45 -3.46
CA ALA A 89 -5.31 -10.38 -4.36
C ALA A 89 -4.50 -9.33 -3.61
N ASP A 90 -3.84 -8.45 -4.36
CA ASP A 90 -3.01 -7.38 -3.79
C ASP A 90 -3.44 -6.00 -4.27
N ALA A 91 -4.47 -5.92 -5.10
CA ALA A 91 -5.08 -4.67 -5.49
C ALA A 91 -6.60 -4.76 -5.63
N MET A 92 -7.23 -3.61 -5.50
CA MET A 92 -8.67 -3.42 -5.64
C MET A 92 -8.93 -2.15 -6.46
N ALA A 93 -10.04 -2.14 -7.19
CA ALA A 93 -10.60 -0.91 -7.74
C ALA A 93 -12.13 -0.90 -7.61
N THR A 94 -12.72 0.29 -7.51
CA THR A 94 -14.17 0.45 -7.44
C THR A 94 -14.63 1.80 -7.98
N ASP A 95 -15.85 1.81 -8.49
CA ASP A 95 -16.65 2.97 -8.86
C ASP A 95 -17.90 3.08 -7.97
N ARG A 96 -17.95 2.33 -6.85
CA ARG A 96 -19.07 2.31 -5.89
C ARG A 96 -18.79 3.28 -4.72
N PRO A 97 -19.62 4.31 -4.51
CA PRO A 97 -19.49 5.20 -3.37
C PRO A 97 -19.64 4.48 -2.03
N GLY A 98 -18.92 4.96 -1.02
CA GLY A 98 -19.02 4.51 0.37
C GLY A 98 -18.32 3.18 0.67
N ILE A 99 -17.62 2.56 -0.28
CA ILE A 99 -16.75 1.39 -0.02
C ILE A 99 -15.28 1.86 0.05
N ALA A 100 -14.67 1.72 1.22
CA ALA A 100 -13.27 2.07 1.42
C ALA A 100 -12.37 0.89 1.06
N LEU A 101 -11.47 1.11 0.10
CA LEU A 101 -10.44 0.16 -0.31
C LEU A 101 -9.23 0.29 0.61
N GLY A 102 -8.94 -0.73 1.41
CA GLY A 102 -7.82 -0.77 2.34
C GLY A 102 -6.66 -1.66 1.88
N ILE A 103 -5.43 -1.18 2.07
CA ILE A 103 -4.19 -1.92 1.83
C ILE A 103 -3.37 -1.96 3.12
N LEU A 104 -2.97 -3.17 3.53
CA LEU A 104 -2.16 -3.37 4.73
C LEU A 104 -0.69 -3.42 4.38
N THR A 105 0.13 -2.69 5.13
CA THR A 105 1.59 -2.65 4.91
C THR A 105 2.38 -2.57 6.21
N ALA A 106 3.61 -3.04 6.15
CA ALA A 106 4.65 -2.83 7.15
C ALA A 106 6.01 -2.92 6.42
N ASP A 107 6.25 -1.98 5.50
CA ASP A 107 7.43 -1.75 4.63
C ASP A 107 7.11 -1.79 3.14
N CYS A 108 6.27 -2.72 2.67
CA CYS A 108 5.77 -2.70 1.29
C CYS A 108 5.05 -1.37 1.01
N ALA A 109 5.08 -0.92 -0.25
CA ALA A 109 4.49 0.36 -0.61
C ALA A 109 2.97 0.23 -0.86
N PRO A 110 2.12 0.97 -0.14
CA PRO A 110 0.73 1.13 -0.53
C PRO A 110 0.63 2.21 -1.61
N VAL A 111 -0.12 1.96 -2.67
CA VAL A 111 -0.40 2.94 -3.72
C VAL A 111 -1.90 3.16 -3.81
N LEU A 112 -2.34 4.42 -3.69
CA LEU A 112 -3.74 4.82 -3.83
C LEU A 112 -3.92 5.55 -5.15
N PHE A 113 -5.02 5.30 -5.85
CA PHE A 113 -5.30 5.80 -7.18
C PHE A 113 -6.69 6.44 -7.24
N ALA A 114 -6.84 7.49 -8.03
CA ALA A 114 -8.14 8.08 -8.30
C ALA A 114 -8.20 8.70 -9.71
N ASP A 115 -9.33 8.51 -10.40
CA ASP A 115 -9.77 9.34 -11.51
C ASP A 115 -11.01 10.12 -11.07
N GLU A 116 -10.85 11.44 -10.91
CA GLU A 116 -11.92 12.33 -10.46
C GLU A 116 -13.11 12.31 -11.42
N LYS A 117 -12.88 12.35 -12.73
CA LYS A 117 -13.99 12.49 -13.69
C LYS A 117 -14.78 11.20 -13.83
N ALA A 118 -14.09 10.06 -13.85
CA ALA A 118 -14.75 8.76 -13.93
C ALA A 118 -15.36 8.30 -12.60
N ARG A 119 -15.00 8.96 -11.48
CA ARG A 119 -15.34 8.53 -10.12
C ARG A 119 -14.92 7.09 -9.86
N VAL A 120 -13.67 6.78 -10.19
CA VAL A 120 -13.06 5.47 -9.97
C VAL A 120 -11.86 5.62 -9.06
N ILE A 121 -11.76 4.75 -8.05
CA ILE A 121 -10.61 4.67 -7.17
C ILE A 121 -9.96 3.29 -7.26
N GLY A 122 -8.68 3.24 -6.94
CA GLY A 122 -7.90 2.01 -6.81
C GLY A 122 -6.99 2.05 -5.60
N ALA A 123 -6.62 0.87 -5.10
CA ALA A 123 -5.64 0.72 -4.05
C ALA A 123 -4.82 -0.56 -4.29
N ALA A 124 -3.49 -0.47 -4.20
CA ALA A 124 -2.58 -1.57 -4.47
C ALA A 124 -1.51 -1.73 -3.37
N HIS A 125 -1.21 -2.99 -3.07
CA HIS A 125 -0.08 -3.43 -2.26
C HIS A 125 1.10 -3.75 -3.18
N ALA A 126 2.04 -2.80 -3.28
CA ALA A 126 3.23 -2.92 -4.11
C ALA A 126 4.46 -3.26 -3.24
N GLY A 127 4.50 -4.50 -2.74
CA GLY A 127 5.77 -5.11 -2.34
C GLY A 127 6.65 -5.40 -3.57
N TRP A 128 7.94 -5.71 -3.38
CA TRP A 128 8.87 -5.90 -4.52
C TRP A 128 8.38 -6.95 -5.54
N LYS A 129 7.78 -8.06 -5.09
CA LYS A 129 7.22 -9.09 -5.97
C LYS A 129 6.01 -8.59 -6.76
N GLY A 130 5.07 -7.92 -6.09
CA GLY A 130 3.85 -7.39 -6.73
C GLY A 130 4.18 -6.26 -7.70
N ALA A 131 5.07 -5.34 -7.31
CA ALA A 131 5.52 -4.24 -8.16
C ALA A 131 6.19 -4.76 -9.44
N LYS A 132 7.11 -5.72 -9.31
CA LYS A 132 7.74 -6.37 -10.46
C LYS A 132 6.72 -7.15 -11.31
N GLY A 133 5.84 -7.89 -10.63
CA GLY A 133 4.84 -8.76 -11.25
C GLY A 133 3.72 -8.03 -11.99
N GLY A 134 3.59 -6.70 -11.83
CA GLY A 134 2.63 -5.91 -12.58
C GLY A 134 1.38 -5.49 -11.82
N VAL A 135 1.41 -5.43 -10.48
CA VAL A 135 0.23 -5.05 -9.68
C VAL A 135 -0.25 -3.62 -9.99
N LEU A 136 0.66 -2.72 -10.36
CA LEU A 136 0.35 -1.32 -10.66
C LEU A 136 -0.40 -1.22 -12.00
N GLU A 137 0.12 -1.89 -13.02
CA GLU A 137 -0.48 -2.02 -14.34
C GLU A 137 -1.85 -2.69 -14.26
N ALA A 138 -1.97 -3.78 -13.47
CA ALA A 138 -3.23 -4.47 -13.25
C ALA A 138 -4.27 -3.59 -12.55
N THR A 139 -3.85 -2.74 -11.60
CA THR A 139 -4.74 -1.79 -10.93
C THR A 139 -5.26 -0.74 -11.91
N ILE A 140 -4.37 -0.17 -12.72
CA ILE A 140 -4.73 0.82 -13.75
C ILE A 140 -5.68 0.22 -14.78
N ALA A 141 -5.38 -0.98 -15.30
CA ALA A 141 -6.24 -1.67 -16.25
C ALA A 141 -7.63 -1.93 -15.67
N ARG A 142 -7.70 -2.36 -14.40
CA ARG A 142 -8.99 -2.57 -13.72
C ARG A 142 -9.75 -1.25 -13.52
N MET A 143 -9.08 -0.15 -13.24
CA MET A 143 -9.72 1.17 -13.19
C MET A 143 -10.25 1.60 -14.56
N GLU A 144 -9.52 1.32 -15.65
CA GLU A 144 -9.96 1.62 -17.02
C GLU A 144 -11.18 0.79 -17.44
N GLU A 145 -11.23 -0.48 -17.02
CA GLU A 145 -12.43 -1.33 -17.18
C GLU A 145 -13.67 -0.73 -16.49
N LEU A 146 -13.47 0.01 -15.39
CA LEU A 146 -14.53 0.75 -14.68
C LEU A 146 -14.78 2.15 -15.26
N GLY A 147 -14.09 2.54 -16.33
CA GLY A 147 -14.30 3.79 -17.05
C GLY A 147 -13.27 4.88 -16.80
N ALA A 148 -12.26 4.65 -15.95
CA ALA A 148 -11.15 5.60 -15.76
C ALA A 148 -10.36 5.82 -17.06
N LYS A 149 -9.66 6.95 -17.15
CA LYS A 149 -8.70 7.25 -18.21
C LYS A 149 -7.33 7.40 -17.61
N ARG A 150 -6.35 6.64 -18.12
CA ARG A 150 -4.98 6.60 -17.58
C ARG A 150 -4.33 7.95 -17.31
N ASN A 151 -4.45 8.86 -18.28
CA ASN A 151 -3.88 10.20 -18.19
C ASN A 151 -4.61 11.13 -17.19
N ARG A 152 -5.72 10.68 -16.59
CA ARG A 152 -6.44 11.36 -15.51
C ARG A 152 -6.26 10.69 -14.17
N ILE A 153 -5.67 9.50 -14.13
CA ILE A 153 -5.40 8.79 -12.89
C ILE A 153 -4.30 9.56 -12.16
N VAL A 154 -4.59 9.91 -10.90
CA VAL A 154 -3.60 10.37 -9.93
C VAL A 154 -3.17 9.18 -9.09
N ALA A 155 -1.86 8.98 -8.91
CA ALA A 155 -1.30 7.95 -8.06
C ALA A 155 -0.54 8.54 -6.87
N ALA A 156 -0.81 8.03 -5.68
CA ALA A 156 -0.18 8.42 -4.43
C ALA A 156 0.50 7.21 -3.78
N ILE A 157 1.83 7.24 -3.71
CA ILE A 157 2.65 6.21 -3.06
C ILE A 157 2.82 6.59 -1.60
N GLY A 158 2.31 5.75 -0.69
CA GLY A 158 2.35 5.98 0.75
C GLY A 158 3.69 5.67 1.42
N PRO A 159 3.74 5.77 2.76
CA PRO A 159 4.92 5.40 3.54
C PRO A 159 5.34 3.95 3.27
N CYS A 160 6.63 3.76 3.01
CA CYS A 160 7.23 2.44 2.77
C CYS A 160 8.69 2.43 3.23
N ILE A 161 9.35 1.30 3.09
CA ILE A 161 10.78 1.20 3.40
C ILE A 161 11.58 2.04 2.42
N ALA A 162 12.40 2.97 2.92
CA ALA A 162 13.24 3.80 2.07
C ALA A 162 14.49 3.04 1.61
N GLN A 163 15.10 3.48 0.49
CA GLN A 163 16.31 2.86 -0.07
C GLN A 163 17.41 2.63 0.96
N ARG A 164 17.70 3.62 1.79
CA ARG A 164 18.73 3.55 2.86
C ARG A 164 18.51 2.43 3.88
N SER A 165 17.27 1.94 3.99
CA SER A 165 16.85 0.92 4.96
C SER A 165 16.58 -0.43 4.28
N TYR A 166 16.43 -0.45 2.95
CA TYR A 166 16.07 -1.64 2.18
C TYR A 166 17.30 -2.40 1.63
N GLU A 167 18.12 -2.91 2.55
CA GLU A 167 19.20 -3.84 2.18
C GLU A 167 18.62 -5.16 1.62
N VAL A 168 19.19 -5.65 0.51
CA VAL A 168 18.85 -6.89 -0.19
C VAL A 168 20.11 -7.67 -0.56
N GLY A 169 19.97 -8.98 -0.73
CA GLY A 169 21.08 -9.89 -1.04
C GLY A 169 21.60 -9.77 -2.49
N PRO A 170 22.75 -10.41 -2.79
CA PRO A 170 23.41 -10.36 -4.09
C PRO A 170 22.55 -10.86 -5.26
N GLU A 171 21.64 -11.79 -4.99
CA GLU A 171 20.74 -12.39 -5.98
C GLU A 171 19.56 -11.47 -6.35
N PHE A 172 19.26 -10.48 -5.51
CA PHE A 172 18.04 -9.68 -5.62
C PHE A 172 17.98 -8.77 -6.87
N PRO A 173 19.08 -8.11 -7.31
CA PRO A 173 19.00 -7.24 -8.50
C PRO A 173 18.77 -8.01 -9.80
N ALA A 174 19.28 -9.24 -9.92
CA ALA A 174 19.34 -9.96 -11.20
C ALA A 174 17.97 -10.10 -11.91
N PRO A 175 16.87 -10.49 -11.23
CA PRO A 175 15.54 -10.56 -11.86
C PRO A 175 15.00 -9.20 -12.36
N PHE A 176 15.40 -8.09 -11.73
CA PHE A 176 14.99 -6.75 -12.17
C PHE A 176 15.80 -6.31 -13.38
N LEU A 177 17.10 -6.56 -13.38
CA LEU A 177 18.00 -6.20 -14.49
C LEU A 177 17.73 -7.01 -15.75
N SER A 178 17.28 -8.26 -15.61
CA SER A 178 16.88 -9.09 -16.77
C SER A 178 15.58 -8.61 -17.43
N GLU A 179 14.71 -7.92 -16.68
CA GLU A 179 13.48 -7.33 -17.20
C GLU A 179 13.78 -6.02 -17.95
N ASP A 180 14.59 -5.15 -17.33
CA ASP A 180 15.00 -3.88 -17.92
C ASP A 180 16.35 -3.44 -17.32
N PRO A 181 17.41 -3.26 -18.13
CA PRO A 181 18.71 -2.78 -17.65
C PRO A 181 18.66 -1.42 -16.94
N ARG A 182 17.66 -0.58 -17.22
CA ARG A 182 17.44 0.71 -16.55
C ARG A 182 17.09 0.54 -15.06
N ASN A 183 16.64 -0.65 -14.64
CA ASN A 183 16.33 -0.93 -13.24
C ASN A 183 17.57 -0.85 -12.32
N ARG A 184 18.79 -0.86 -12.90
CA ARG A 184 20.04 -0.60 -12.18
C ARG A 184 20.01 0.71 -11.38
N ASP A 185 19.28 1.71 -11.86
CA ASP A 185 19.18 3.03 -11.21
C ASP A 185 18.53 2.96 -9.82
N TYR A 186 17.80 1.88 -9.50
CA TYR A 186 17.13 1.66 -8.21
C TYR A 186 17.95 0.83 -7.23
N PHE A 187 19.20 0.51 -7.57
CA PHE A 187 20.12 -0.22 -6.70
C PHE A 187 21.34 0.65 -6.38
N ALA A 188 21.65 0.77 -5.09
CA ALA A 188 22.89 1.37 -4.61
C ALA A 188 23.71 0.31 -3.85
N PRO A 189 25.05 0.43 -3.78
CA PRO A 189 25.85 -0.47 -2.96
C PRO A 189 25.50 -0.33 -1.47
N ALA A 190 25.34 -1.45 -0.77
CA ALA A 190 25.21 -1.47 0.69
C ALA A 190 26.58 -1.47 1.37
N ARG A 191 26.61 -1.28 2.70
CA ARG A 191 27.86 -1.39 3.48
C ARG A 191 28.37 -2.82 3.55
N ARG A 192 27.46 -3.80 3.57
CA ARG A 192 27.79 -5.21 3.56
C ARG A 192 28.25 -5.61 2.15
N PRO A 193 29.39 -6.30 2.01
CA PRO A 193 29.86 -6.78 0.71
C PRO A 193 28.79 -7.54 -0.05
N ASP A 194 28.71 -7.31 -1.36
CA ASP A 194 27.80 -7.95 -2.30
C ASP A 194 26.30 -7.76 -2.01
N HIS A 195 25.94 -6.83 -1.10
CA HIS A 195 24.56 -6.44 -0.84
C HIS A 195 24.24 -5.09 -1.46
N PHE A 196 22.95 -4.85 -1.67
CA PHE A 196 22.44 -3.66 -2.33
C PHE A 196 21.36 -2.99 -1.50
N LEU A 197 21.16 -1.69 -1.72
CA LEU A 197 20.07 -0.89 -1.20
C LEU A 197 19.06 -0.65 -2.32
N PHE A 198 17.82 -1.13 -2.16
CA PHE A 198 16.80 -1.08 -3.19
C PHE A 198 15.83 0.10 -2.99
N ASP A 199 15.70 0.98 -4.00
CA ASP A 199 14.71 2.06 -4.00
C ASP A 199 13.36 1.57 -4.52
N LEU A 200 12.57 0.97 -3.62
CA LEU A 200 11.22 0.49 -3.93
C LEU A 200 10.31 1.62 -4.43
N ALA A 201 10.30 2.78 -3.76
CA ALA A 201 9.46 3.90 -4.13
C ALA A 201 9.85 4.51 -5.48
N GLY A 202 11.17 4.60 -5.76
CA GLY A 202 11.69 5.00 -7.06
C GLY A 202 11.30 4.03 -8.17
N TYR A 203 11.45 2.72 -7.94
CA TYR A 203 11.06 1.70 -8.89
C TYR A 203 9.56 1.77 -9.22
N ILE A 204 8.70 1.87 -8.20
CA ILE A 204 7.23 2.02 -8.38
C ILE A 204 6.90 3.29 -9.15
N THR A 205 7.56 4.40 -8.84
CA THR A 205 7.33 5.69 -9.54
C THR A 205 7.61 5.56 -11.03
N ARG A 206 8.72 4.92 -11.40
CA ARG A 206 9.04 4.68 -12.79
C ARG A 206 8.05 3.75 -13.46
N ARG A 207 7.71 2.63 -12.82
CA ARG A 207 6.69 1.70 -13.35
C ARG A 207 5.38 2.41 -13.65
N LEU A 208 4.90 3.24 -12.72
CA LEU A 208 3.71 4.08 -12.93
C LEU A 208 3.88 5.04 -14.11
N GLY A 209 5.01 5.75 -14.19
CA GLY A 209 5.30 6.67 -15.30
C GLY A 209 5.33 5.96 -16.66
N ASP A 210 5.92 4.77 -16.73
CA ASP A 210 6.00 3.95 -17.95
C ASP A 210 4.61 3.47 -18.41
N THR A 211 3.60 3.43 -17.52
CA THR A 211 2.21 3.15 -17.92
C THR A 211 1.54 4.33 -18.64
N GLY A 212 2.02 5.56 -18.43
CA GLY A 212 1.40 6.81 -18.89
C GLY A 212 0.57 7.56 -17.82
N VAL A 213 0.67 7.19 -16.53
CA VAL A 213 0.12 7.98 -15.42
C VAL A 213 0.97 9.24 -15.26
N GLU A 214 0.33 10.42 -15.34
CA GLU A 214 1.03 11.71 -15.39
C GLU A 214 1.31 12.30 -14.00
N ILE A 215 0.40 12.08 -13.04
CA ILE A 215 0.48 12.66 -11.70
C ILE A 215 0.81 11.56 -10.68
N ILE A 216 2.04 11.55 -10.21
CA ILE A 216 2.54 10.58 -9.22
C ILE A 216 3.17 11.35 -8.05
N GLN A 217 2.61 11.19 -6.85
CA GLN A 217 3.18 11.76 -5.63
C GLN A 217 3.71 10.67 -4.70
N ARG A 218 4.90 10.88 -4.17
CA ARG A 218 5.52 10.02 -3.15
C ARG A 218 5.44 10.63 -1.76
N CYS A 219 5.08 9.80 -0.79
CA CYS A 219 5.33 10.07 0.60
C CYS A 219 6.85 9.98 0.88
N PRO A 220 7.47 10.94 1.60
CA PRO A 220 8.91 10.91 1.87
C PRO A 220 9.29 10.01 3.06
N ASN A 221 8.31 9.33 3.66
CA ASN A 221 8.47 8.65 4.93
C ASN A 221 9.12 7.27 4.82
N ASP A 222 9.92 6.92 5.82
CA ASP A 222 10.65 5.65 5.92
C ASP A 222 10.11 4.83 7.09
N THR A 223 9.40 3.74 6.79
CA THR A 223 8.74 2.91 7.80
C THR A 223 9.71 2.28 8.80
N VAL A 224 10.96 2.06 8.40
CA VAL A 224 11.99 1.42 9.25
C VAL A 224 12.48 2.40 10.31
N VAL A 225 12.82 3.63 9.90
CA VAL A 225 13.43 4.65 10.76
C VAL A 225 12.39 5.37 11.62
N GLU A 226 11.19 5.62 11.07
CA GLU A 226 10.14 6.37 11.77
C GLU A 226 9.26 5.44 12.64
N GLU A 227 9.89 4.79 13.61
CA GLU A 227 9.27 3.78 14.48
C GLU A 227 8.04 4.28 15.24
N ASP A 228 8.03 5.53 15.69
CA ASP A 228 6.89 6.13 16.41
C ASP A 228 5.66 6.27 15.52
N ARG A 229 5.85 6.25 14.20
CA ARG A 229 4.80 6.51 13.21
C ARG A 229 4.38 5.26 12.45
N PHE A 230 5.25 4.28 12.27
CA PHE A 230 4.94 3.12 11.42
C PHE A 230 5.42 1.80 12.00
N PHE A 231 4.67 0.74 11.71
CA PHE A 231 5.18 -0.63 11.83
C PHE A 231 6.17 -0.91 10.68
N SER A 232 7.10 -1.82 10.91
CA SER A 232 8.09 -2.25 9.92
C SER A 232 8.46 -3.70 10.14
N TYR A 233 8.28 -4.51 9.09
CA TYR A 233 8.71 -5.90 9.09
C TYR A 233 10.23 -6.02 9.20
N ARG A 234 10.98 -5.23 8.42
CA ARG A 234 12.44 -5.16 8.42
C ARG A 234 12.99 -4.84 9.81
N ARG A 235 12.44 -3.84 10.49
CA ARG A 235 12.86 -3.50 11.86
C ARG A 235 12.62 -4.67 12.81
N SER A 236 11.47 -5.32 12.69
CA SER A 236 11.10 -6.49 13.50
C SER A 236 12.07 -7.66 13.29
N CYS A 237 12.45 -7.94 12.03
CA CYS A 237 13.48 -8.94 11.70
C CYS A 237 14.85 -8.61 12.30
N LEU A 238 15.29 -7.35 12.20
CA LEU A 238 16.57 -6.91 12.75
C LEU A 238 16.64 -7.04 14.28
N ARG A 239 15.48 -7.01 14.95
CA ARG A 239 15.34 -7.18 16.40
C ARG A 239 15.04 -8.61 16.83
N GLY A 240 14.84 -9.53 15.89
CA GLY A 240 14.42 -10.91 16.20
C GLY A 240 13.03 -10.99 16.83
N GLU A 241 12.15 -10.02 16.55
CA GLU A 241 10.76 -10.04 16.99
C GLU A 241 9.98 -11.16 16.25
N LYS A 242 9.06 -11.81 16.95
CA LYS A 242 8.31 -12.97 16.40
C LYS A 242 7.19 -12.58 15.44
N ASP A 243 6.70 -11.35 15.54
CA ASP A 243 5.63 -10.81 14.70
C ASP A 243 5.69 -9.28 14.70
N TYR A 244 4.79 -8.64 13.97
CA TYR A 244 4.73 -7.19 13.78
C TYR A 244 3.30 -6.74 13.47
N GLY A 245 2.97 -5.50 13.86
CA GLY A 245 1.71 -4.88 13.45
C GLY A 245 1.68 -4.52 11.96
N ARG A 246 0.48 -4.37 11.40
CA ARG A 246 0.29 -3.88 10.03
C ARG A 246 -0.47 -2.55 10.05
N GLY A 247 0.08 -1.57 9.34
CA GLY A 247 -0.59 -0.29 9.09
C GLY A 247 -1.65 -0.41 8.00
N LEU A 248 -2.44 0.65 7.83
CA LEU A 248 -3.49 0.74 6.83
C LEU A 248 -3.25 1.94 5.91
N SER A 249 -3.50 1.76 4.62
CA SER A 249 -3.73 2.86 3.68
C SER A 249 -5.09 2.66 3.04
N ALA A 250 -5.93 3.69 3.01
CA ALA A 250 -7.29 3.56 2.53
C ALA A 250 -7.71 4.73 1.64
N ILE A 251 -8.61 4.45 0.71
CA ILE A 251 -9.28 5.43 -0.15
C ILE A 251 -10.75 5.06 -0.34
N VAL A 252 -11.63 6.05 -0.39
CA VAL A 252 -13.08 5.88 -0.59
C VAL A 252 -13.63 6.99 -1.47
N LEU A 253 -14.59 6.65 -2.32
CA LEU A 253 -15.46 7.60 -3.03
C LEU A 253 -16.56 8.07 -2.08
N GLN A 254 -16.63 9.37 -1.81
CA GLN A 254 -17.70 9.98 -1.04
C GLN A 254 -18.98 10.11 -1.88
N GLY A 255 -20.14 10.03 -1.23
CA GLY A 255 -21.46 10.12 -1.87
C GLY A 255 -21.72 11.45 -2.57
#